data_AF-A0A4V2B068-F1
#
_entry.id   AF-A0A4V2B068-F1
#
_cell.length_a   1.000
_cell.length_b   1.000
_cell.length_c   1.000
_cell.angle_alpha   90.00
_cell.angle_beta   90.00
_cell.angle_gamma   90.00
#
_symmetry.space_group_name_H-M   'P 1'
#
loop_
_entity.id
_entity.type
_entity.pdbx_description
1 polymer ?
#
loop_
_entity_poly.entity_id
_entity_poly.type
_entity_poly.pdbx_seq_one_letter_code
_entity_poly.pdbx_strand_id
1 'polypeptide(L)'
;HKLAHSALAVMGGDMQAWEVDKYHWLSKEKQLIADFVQAGRPVLGICLGAQLLAEQLGSQINTIGEWEFGWFPVNLADGDELYPLHCHNARFDLPAGARKLASSRVCETEAFVTDQCLGFQFHAEIDSKRMKYIIDHRDESARGHVQSSSEMQAGYKTHGENLRKFFHSSLDQWWESANSVRQGESDVSLLGL
;
A
#
# COMPACT_ATOMS: atom_id res chain seq x y z
N HIS A 1 2.77 -28.61 -1.20
CA HIS A 1 3.37 -27.51 -2.00
C HIS A 1 3.48 -26.29 -1.11
N LYS A 2 4.63 -25.58 -1.12
CA LYS A 2 4.99 -24.55 -0.12
C LYS A 2 4.06 -23.33 -0.02
N LEU A 3 3.13 -23.15 -0.95
CA LEU A 3 2.17 -22.04 -0.91
C LEU A 3 0.75 -22.59 -1.15
N ALA A 4 -0.05 -22.72 -0.09
CA ALA A 4 -1.41 -23.28 -0.16
C ALA A 4 -2.49 -22.27 -0.62
N HIS A 5 -2.22 -20.96 -0.53
CA HIS A 5 -3.21 -19.90 -0.71
C HIS A 5 -3.07 -19.20 -2.05
N SER A 6 -4.17 -19.01 -2.79
CA SER A 6 -4.19 -18.39 -4.13
C SER A 6 -3.53 -17.01 -4.21
N ALA A 7 -3.56 -16.24 -3.13
CA ALA A 7 -3.02 -14.89 -3.03
C ALA A 7 -2.49 -14.61 -1.62
N LEU A 8 -1.74 -13.52 -1.48
CA LEU A 8 -1.23 -12.99 -0.22
C LEU A 8 -1.64 -11.52 -0.07
N ALA A 9 -2.13 -11.15 1.10
CA ALA A 9 -2.34 -9.75 1.49
C ALA A 9 -1.44 -9.44 2.69
N VAL A 10 -0.57 -8.44 2.54
CA VAL A 10 0.40 -8.00 3.54
C VAL A 10 -0.02 -6.63 4.04
N MET A 11 -0.31 -6.54 5.33
CA MET A 11 -0.91 -5.34 5.93
C MET A 11 0.16 -4.40 6.48
N GLY A 12 -0.27 -3.18 6.84
CA GLY A 12 0.58 -2.21 7.52
C GLY A 12 0.93 -2.61 8.95
N GLY A 13 1.94 -1.94 9.51
CA GLY A 13 2.33 -2.05 10.91
C GLY A 13 3.31 -0.95 11.29
N ASP A 14 3.60 -0.84 12.59
CA ASP A 14 4.37 0.27 13.15
C ASP A 14 5.89 0.15 12.93
N MET A 15 6.34 -0.99 12.39
CA MET A 15 7.74 -1.28 12.13
C MET A 15 8.19 -0.64 10.82
N GLN A 16 9.48 -0.33 10.73
CA GLN A 16 10.11 0.04 9.47
C GLN A 16 10.60 -1.20 8.72
N ALA A 17 10.54 -1.17 7.39
CA ALA A 17 10.94 -2.29 6.54
C ALA A 17 12.40 -2.75 6.78
N TRP A 18 13.29 -1.86 7.24
CA TRP A 18 14.70 -2.15 7.52
C TRP A 18 14.98 -2.60 8.97
N GLU A 19 14.01 -2.61 9.88
CA GLU A 19 14.21 -2.97 11.30
C GLU A 19 14.29 -4.50 11.54
N VAL A 20 14.87 -5.27 10.62
CA VAL A 20 14.96 -6.74 10.71
C VAL A 20 15.74 -7.22 11.94
N ASP A 21 16.74 -6.46 12.42
CA ASP A 21 17.50 -6.79 13.62
C ASP A 21 16.68 -6.62 14.92
N LYS A 22 15.69 -5.74 14.89
CA LYS A 22 14.77 -5.48 16.02
C LYS A 22 13.57 -6.43 15.96
N TYR A 23 13.07 -6.69 14.76
CA TYR A 23 11.89 -7.51 14.49
C TYR A 23 12.24 -8.68 13.57
N HIS A 24 12.90 -9.70 14.12
CA HIS A 24 13.36 -10.89 13.39
C HIS A 24 12.30 -11.61 12.54
N TRP A 25 11.02 -11.43 12.86
CA TRP A 25 9.93 -11.99 12.06
C TRP A 25 9.79 -11.31 10.68
N LEU A 26 10.25 -10.06 10.52
CA LEU A 26 10.25 -9.36 9.23
C LEU A 26 11.04 -10.12 8.16
N SER A 27 12.14 -10.77 8.52
CA SER A 27 12.90 -11.59 7.57
C SER A 27 12.08 -12.76 7.03
N LYS A 28 11.21 -13.36 7.87
CA LYS A 28 10.31 -14.44 7.43
C LYS A 28 9.16 -13.88 6.58
N GLU A 29 8.64 -12.71 6.93
CA GLU A 29 7.61 -12.02 6.15
C GLU A 29 8.13 -11.67 4.74
N LYS A 30 9.32 -11.05 4.64
CA LYS A 30 9.99 -10.76 3.36
C LYS A 30 10.19 -12.01 2.52
N GLN A 31 10.63 -13.11 3.13
CA GLN A 31 10.80 -14.37 2.41
C GLN A 31 9.46 -14.92 1.90
N LEU A 32 8.38 -14.84 2.68
CA LEU A 32 7.05 -15.26 2.24
C LEU A 32 6.57 -14.45 1.04
N ILE A 33 6.78 -13.12 1.07
CA ILE A 33 6.45 -12.23 -0.05
C ILE A 33 7.26 -12.62 -1.29
N ALA A 34 8.56 -12.82 -1.14
CA ALA A 34 9.44 -13.24 -2.23
C ALA A 34 8.98 -14.57 -2.85
N ASP A 35 8.59 -15.54 -2.03
CA ASP A 35 8.09 -16.84 -2.50
C ASP A 35 6.80 -16.68 -3.33
N PHE A 36 5.87 -15.78 -2.94
CA PHE A 36 4.65 -15.50 -3.71
C PHE A 36 4.96 -14.78 -5.03
N VAL A 37 5.82 -13.76 -5.00
CA VAL A 37 6.25 -13.00 -6.18
C VAL A 37 6.94 -13.93 -7.19
N GLN A 38 7.90 -14.75 -6.74
CA GLN A 38 8.60 -15.72 -7.59
C GLN A 38 7.67 -16.79 -8.18
N ALA A 39 6.62 -17.15 -7.44
CA ALA A 39 5.60 -18.08 -7.92
C ALA A 39 4.56 -17.43 -8.86
N GLY A 40 4.70 -16.14 -9.19
CA GLY A 40 3.77 -15.41 -10.04
C GLY A 40 2.36 -15.36 -9.45
N ARG A 41 2.25 -15.26 -8.12
CA ARG A 41 0.96 -15.25 -7.41
C ARG A 41 0.56 -13.84 -7.00
N PRO A 42 -0.74 -13.53 -6.96
CA PRO A 42 -1.22 -12.23 -6.53
C PRO A 42 -0.73 -11.84 -5.13
N VAL A 43 -0.14 -10.65 -5.00
CA VAL A 43 0.23 -10.03 -3.73
C VAL A 43 -0.33 -8.61 -3.61
N LEU A 44 -1.11 -8.37 -2.56
CA LEU A 44 -1.54 -7.04 -2.14
C LEU A 44 -0.64 -6.58 -0.98
N GLY A 45 -0.09 -5.37 -1.06
CA GLY A 45 0.65 -4.73 0.01
C GLY A 45 0.00 -3.41 0.44
N ILE A 46 -0.16 -3.19 1.74
CA ILE A 46 -0.67 -1.94 2.32
C ILE A 46 0.34 -1.37 3.32
N CYS A 47 0.67 -0.08 3.20
CA CYS A 47 1.60 0.65 4.05
C CYS A 47 2.95 -0.11 4.17
N LEU A 48 3.33 -0.61 5.36
CA LEU A 48 4.51 -1.47 5.52
C LEU A 48 4.50 -2.66 4.54
N GLY A 49 3.36 -3.30 4.31
CA GLY A 49 3.25 -4.38 3.35
C GLY A 49 3.59 -3.97 1.92
N ALA A 50 3.24 -2.76 1.51
CA ALA A 50 3.61 -2.22 0.19
C ALA A 50 5.11 -1.96 0.09
N GLN A 51 5.75 -1.49 1.18
CA GLN A 51 7.19 -1.29 1.25
C GLN A 51 7.94 -2.62 1.13
N LEU A 52 7.53 -3.63 1.91
CA LEU A 52 8.13 -4.97 1.85
C LEU A 52 7.96 -5.60 0.46
N LEU A 53 6.78 -5.42 -0.16
CA LEU A 53 6.52 -5.87 -1.52
C LEU A 53 7.40 -5.17 -2.55
N ALA A 54 7.50 -3.84 -2.50
CA ALA A 54 8.36 -3.07 -3.38
C ALA A 54 9.83 -3.49 -3.25
N GLU A 55 10.31 -3.74 -2.03
CA GLU A 55 11.66 -4.26 -1.77
C GLU A 55 11.89 -5.64 -2.43
N GLN A 56 10.91 -6.56 -2.36
CA GLN A 56 11.02 -7.86 -3.03
C GLN A 56 10.94 -7.76 -4.56
N LEU A 57 10.41 -6.65 -5.09
CA LEU A 57 10.43 -6.31 -6.50
C LEU A 57 11.69 -5.50 -6.90
N GLY A 58 12.64 -5.32 -5.97
CA GLY A 58 13.94 -4.69 -6.21
C GLY A 58 14.00 -3.18 -5.97
N SER A 59 12.93 -2.56 -5.45
CA SER A 59 12.95 -1.14 -5.09
C SER A 59 13.74 -0.87 -3.82
N GLN A 60 14.28 0.35 -3.72
CA GLN A 60 14.83 0.85 -2.47
C GLN A 60 13.72 1.44 -1.60
N ILE A 61 13.81 1.19 -0.29
CA ILE A 61 12.95 1.82 0.72
C ILE A 61 13.76 2.94 1.37
N ASN A 62 13.19 4.14 1.40
CA ASN A 62 13.82 5.35 1.89
C ASN A 62 12.95 6.01 2.95
N THR A 63 13.55 6.77 3.87
CA THR A 63 12.76 7.64 4.75
C THR A 63 12.34 8.92 4.01
N ILE A 64 11.18 9.45 4.37
CA ILE A 64 10.70 10.77 3.94
C ILE A 64 11.27 11.88 4.84
N GLY A 65 11.79 11.53 6.03
CA GLY A 65 12.32 12.48 7.03
C GLY A 65 11.24 13.17 7.87
N GLU A 66 10.00 13.17 7.39
CA GLU A 66 8.80 13.67 8.08
C GLU A 66 7.69 12.62 8.03
N TRP A 67 6.75 12.68 8.98
CA TRP A 67 5.56 11.85 8.97
C TRP A 67 4.43 12.48 8.16
N GLU A 68 3.74 11.66 7.39
CA GLU A 68 2.37 11.90 6.96
C GLU A 68 1.43 11.06 7.82
N PHE A 69 0.72 11.74 8.72
CA PHE A 69 -0.24 11.12 9.62
C PHE A 69 -1.57 11.87 9.55
N GLY A 70 -2.48 11.39 8.72
CA GLY A 70 -3.74 12.09 8.44
C GLY A 70 -4.25 11.90 7.02
N TRP A 71 -5.31 12.64 6.67
CA TRP A 71 -5.90 12.67 5.34
C TRP A 71 -5.20 13.73 4.49
N PHE A 72 -4.41 13.28 3.51
CA PHE A 72 -3.66 14.15 2.60
C PHE A 72 -3.93 13.75 1.15
N PRO A 73 -3.82 14.69 0.19
CA PRO A 73 -4.15 14.40 -1.20
C PRO A 73 -3.06 13.57 -1.88
N VAL A 74 -3.51 12.64 -2.71
CA VAL A 74 -2.71 11.97 -3.74
C VAL A 74 -3.32 12.25 -5.11
N ASN A 75 -2.46 12.46 -6.09
CA ASN A 75 -2.82 12.59 -7.50
C ASN A 75 -2.84 11.18 -8.11
N LEU A 76 -4.00 10.77 -8.62
CA LEU A 76 -4.18 9.52 -9.34
C LEU A 76 -3.64 9.65 -10.77
N ALA A 77 -3.34 8.51 -11.40
CA ALA A 77 -2.77 8.46 -12.74
C ALA A 77 -3.72 9.00 -13.84
N ASP A 78 -5.04 8.98 -13.59
CA ASP A 78 -6.08 9.52 -14.46
C ASP A 78 -6.29 11.04 -14.31
N GLY A 79 -5.60 11.66 -13.35
CA GLY A 79 -5.67 13.09 -13.07
C GLY A 79 -6.64 13.49 -11.95
N ASP A 80 -7.39 12.54 -11.39
CA ASP A 80 -8.25 12.80 -10.24
C ASP A 80 -7.44 12.90 -8.93
N GLU A 81 -8.01 13.57 -7.93
CA GLU A 81 -7.44 13.68 -6.60
C GLU A 81 -8.21 12.80 -5.61
N LEU A 82 -7.47 12.02 -4.82
CA LEU A 82 -8.00 11.20 -3.73
C LEU A 82 -7.39 11.66 -2.41
N TYR A 83 -8.17 11.61 -1.33
CA TYR A 83 -7.66 11.87 0.03
C TYR A 83 -7.68 10.56 0.82
N PRO A 84 -6.62 9.73 0.73
CA PRO A 84 -6.50 8.55 1.57
C PRO A 84 -5.95 8.89 2.96
N LEU A 85 -5.97 7.90 3.86
CA LEU A 85 -5.33 8.02 5.18
C LEU A 85 -3.85 7.62 5.09
N HIS A 86 -2.96 8.56 5.42
CA HIS A 86 -1.52 8.33 5.55
C HIS A 86 -1.17 8.04 7.02
N CYS A 87 -0.25 7.09 7.23
CA CYS A 87 0.33 6.77 8.53
C CYS A 87 1.73 6.19 8.30
N HIS A 88 2.62 6.98 7.71
CA HIS A 88 3.97 6.54 7.34
C HIS A 88 4.97 7.70 7.34
N ASN A 89 6.25 7.34 7.36
CA ASN A 89 7.40 8.24 7.20
C ASN A 89 8.47 7.61 6.28
N ALA A 90 8.05 6.61 5.50
CA ALA A 90 8.88 5.84 4.60
C ALA A 90 8.20 5.81 3.23
N ARG A 91 9.03 5.82 2.21
CA ARG A 91 8.66 5.76 0.80
C ARG A 91 9.44 4.67 0.11
N PHE A 92 8.98 4.31 -1.08
CA PHE A 92 9.70 3.39 -1.95
C PHE A 92 9.74 3.93 -3.37
N ASP A 93 10.81 3.59 -4.09
CA ASP A 93 10.89 3.89 -5.51
C ASP A 93 9.92 2.98 -6.29
N LEU A 94 9.42 3.46 -7.43
CA LEU A 94 8.54 2.66 -8.28
C LEU A 94 9.27 1.37 -8.72
N PRO A 95 8.73 0.17 -8.46
CA PRO A 95 9.36 -1.06 -8.91
C PRO A 95 9.54 -1.11 -10.43
N ALA A 96 10.63 -1.72 -10.89
CA ALA A 96 10.90 -1.83 -12.32
C ALA A 96 9.77 -2.60 -13.03
N GLY A 97 9.25 -2.05 -14.13
CA GLY A 97 8.13 -2.64 -14.87
C GLY A 97 6.76 -2.45 -14.21
N ALA A 98 6.67 -1.82 -13.04
CA ALA A 98 5.40 -1.45 -12.45
C ALA A 98 4.82 -0.18 -13.08
N ARG A 99 3.49 -0.09 -13.09
CA ARG A 99 2.77 1.12 -13.42
C ARG A 99 2.45 1.87 -12.14
N LYS A 100 2.77 3.16 -12.10
CA LYS A 100 2.38 4.05 -11.01
C LYS A 100 0.88 4.37 -11.09
N LEU A 101 0.19 4.27 -9.95
CA LEU A 101 -1.24 4.55 -9.82
C LEU A 101 -1.52 5.86 -9.08
N ALA A 102 -0.67 6.21 -8.12
CA ALA A 102 -0.84 7.44 -7.34
C ALA A 102 0.51 8.05 -6.95
N SER A 103 0.54 9.36 -6.75
CA SER A 103 1.69 10.11 -6.23
C SER A 103 1.24 11.28 -5.38
N SER A 104 2.06 11.70 -4.42
CA SER A 104 1.84 12.90 -3.61
C SER A 104 2.99 13.88 -3.81
N ARG A 105 2.90 15.04 -3.15
CA ARG A 105 3.97 16.05 -3.17
C ARG A 105 5.27 15.53 -2.53
N VAL A 106 5.16 14.64 -1.53
CA VAL A 106 6.30 14.17 -0.73
C VAL A 106 6.72 12.74 -1.06
N CYS A 107 5.87 11.98 -1.74
CA CYS A 107 6.13 10.63 -2.18
C CYS A 107 5.81 10.46 -3.68
N GLU A 108 6.84 10.18 -4.48
CA GLU A 108 6.67 10.02 -5.93
C GLU A 108 5.85 8.79 -6.31
N THR A 109 5.74 7.80 -5.42
CA THR A 109 4.98 6.55 -5.60
C THR A 109 4.15 6.26 -4.36
N GLU A 110 2.87 6.62 -4.40
CA GLU A 110 1.89 6.30 -3.34
C GLU A 110 1.14 5.00 -3.61
N ALA A 111 1.04 4.60 -4.88
CA ALA A 111 0.48 3.32 -5.27
C ALA A 111 1.08 2.83 -6.59
N PHE A 112 1.17 1.51 -6.75
CA PHE A 112 1.67 0.87 -7.96
C PHE A 112 0.96 -0.45 -8.25
N VAL A 113 1.01 -0.88 -9.50
CA VAL A 113 0.53 -2.19 -9.94
C VAL A 113 1.51 -2.86 -10.91
N THR A 114 1.61 -4.17 -10.83
CA THR A 114 2.18 -5.07 -11.84
C THR A 114 1.12 -6.12 -12.20
N ASP A 115 1.42 -7.03 -13.13
CA ASP A 115 0.52 -8.14 -13.48
C ASP A 115 0.06 -8.96 -12.27
N GLN A 116 0.85 -9.02 -11.19
CA GLN A 116 0.54 -9.84 -10.01
C GLN A 116 0.54 -9.05 -8.70
N CYS A 117 1.03 -7.83 -8.68
CA CYS A 117 1.25 -7.11 -7.42
C CYS A 117 0.48 -5.79 -7.41
N LEU A 118 -0.15 -5.47 -6.28
CA LEU A 118 -0.79 -4.19 -6.03
C LEU A 118 -0.27 -3.64 -4.70
N GLY A 119 0.24 -2.41 -4.71
CA GLY A 119 0.79 -1.78 -3.51
C GLY A 119 0.17 -0.41 -3.27
N PHE A 120 -0.23 -0.14 -2.02
CA PHE A 120 -0.66 1.17 -1.54
C PHE A 120 0.21 1.59 -0.35
N GLN A 121 0.90 2.72 -0.44
CA GLN A 121 1.66 3.30 0.67
C GLN A 121 0.73 3.89 1.74
N PHE A 122 -0.43 4.39 1.33
CA PHE A 122 -1.50 4.82 2.22
C PHE A 122 -2.43 3.66 2.63
N HIS A 123 -3.24 3.89 3.66
CA HIS A 123 -4.26 2.95 4.13
C HIS A 123 -5.53 3.05 3.31
N ALA A 124 -5.56 2.35 2.17
CA ALA A 124 -6.73 2.28 1.29
C ALA A 124 -7.89 1.48 1.90
N GLU A 125 -7.59 0.57 2.83
CA GLU A 125 -8.50 -0.37 3.47
C GLU A 125 -9.27 0.20 4.67
N ILE A 126 -9.06 1.48 4.98
CA ILE A 126 -9.42 2.05 6.27
C ILE A 126 -10.94 2.05 6.51
N ASP A 127 -11.35 1.55 7.67
CA ASP A 127 -12.68 1.75 8.23
C ASP A 127 -12.60 2.58 9.53
N SER A 128 -13.76 2.94 10.08
CA SER A 128 -13.82 3.77 11.29
C SER A 128 -13.15 3.11 12.50
N LYS A 129 -13.17 1.77 12.60
CA LYS A 129 -12.55 1.03 13.71
C LYS A 129 -11.04 1.05 13.58
N ARG A 130 -10.52 0.79 12.38
CA ARG A 130 -9.09 0.81 12.08
C ARG A 130 -8.51 2.21 12.19
N MET A 131 -9.24 3.24 11.73
CA MET A 131 -8.85 4.64 11.94
C MET A 131 -8.74 4.94 13.43
N LYS A 132 -9.74 4.55 14.23
CA LYS A 132 -9.67 4.74 15.68
C LYS A 132 -8.47 4.02 16.29
N TYR A 133 -8.18 2.79 15.86
CA TYR A 133 -7.01 2.04 16.31
C TYR A 133 -5.70 2.79 16.01
N ILE A 134 -5.55 3.30 14.78
CA ILE A 134 -4.37 4.09 14.37
C ILE A 134 -4.25 5.36 15.23
N ILE A 135 -5.34 6.08 15.47
CA ILE A 135 -5.34 7.27 16.34
C ILE A 135 -4.89 6.92 17.76
N ASP A 136 -5.41 5.82 18.32
CA ASP A 136 -5.17 5.42 19.71
C ASP A 136 -3.75 4.86 19.93
N HIS A 137 -3.07 4.39 18.87
CA HIS A 137 -1.74 3.77 18.94
C HIS A 137 -0.67 4.55 18.17
N ARG A 138 -0.95 5.81 17.82
CA ARG A 138 -0.01 6.63 17.07
C ARG A 138 1.30 6.83 17.84
N ASP A 139 2.39 6.96 17.09
CA ASP A 139 3.65 7.41 17.66
C ASP A 139 3.54 8.89 18.06
N GLU A 140 3.47 9.17 19.36
CA GLU A 140 3.43 10.54 19.90
C GLU A 140 4.70 11.35 19.59
N SER A 141 5.77 10.70 19.13
CA SER A 141 6.98 11.36 18.62
C SER A 141 6.89 11.74 17.15
N ALA A 142 5.84 11.34 16.41
CA ALA A 142 5.64 11.73 15.02
C ALA A 142 5.60 13.26 14.85
N ARG A 143 6.38 13.77 13.89
CA ARG A 143 6.48 15.20 13.55
C ARG A 143 6.39 15.36 12.03
N GLY A 144 6.02 16.55 11.58
CA GLY A 144 5.76 16.86 10.17
C GLY A 144 4.28 17.13 9.94
N HIS A 145 3.70 16.49 8.93
CA HIS A 145 2.31 16.62 8.55
C HIS A 145 1.42 15.68 9.38
N VAL A 146 1.07 16.11 10.59
CA VAL A 146 0.28 15.33 11.55
C VAL A 146 -1.03 16.04 11.85
N GLN A 147 -2.16 15.39 11.53
CA GLN A 147 -3.49 15.83 11.90
C GLN A 147 -3.86 15.42 13.33
N SER A 148 -4.66 16.25 14.00
CA SER A 148 -5.28 15.91 15.28
C SER A 148 -6.29 14.77 15.14
N SER A 149 -6.59 14.10 16.25
CA SER A 149 -7.61 13.04 16.29
C SER A 149 -8.98 13.54 15.80
N SER A 150 -9.34 14.80 16.10
CA SER A 150 -10.59 15.41 15.61
C SER A 150 -10.58 15.66 14.11
N GLU A 151 -9.47 16.12 13.54
CA GLU A 151 -9.32 16.32 12.10
C GLU A 151 -9.41 14.99 11.36
N MET A 152 -8.74 13.94 11.86
CA MET A 152 -8.83 12.61 11.24
C MET A 152 -10.25 12.04 11.29
N GLN A 153 -10.95 12.19 12.41
CA GLN A 153 -12.35 11.76 12.52
C GLN A 153 -13.29 12.54 11.58
N ALA A 154 -13.04 13.84 11.39
CA ALA A 154 -13.76 14.65 10.42
C ALA A 154 -13.44 14.20 8.99
N GLY A 155 -12.17 13.97 8.67
CA GLY A 155 -11.71 13.50 7.37
C GLY A 155 -12.34 12.17 6.96
N TYR A 156 -12.52 11.23 7.88
CA TYR A 156 -13.22 9.97 7.57
C TYR A 156 -14.67 10.18 7.10
N LYS A 157 -15.37 11.15 7.70
CA LYS A 157 -16.74 11.49 7.28
C LYS A 157 -16.77 12.10 5.87
N THR A 158 -15.72 12.81 5.49
CA THR A 158 -15.60 13.47 4.19
C THR A 158 -15.10 12.52 3.10
N HIS A 159 -14.07 11.72 3.37
CA HIS A 159 -13.29 11.01 2.36
C HIS A 159 -13.51 9.49 2.38
N GLY A 160 -13.98 8.92 3.49
CA GLY A 160 -14.01 7.48 3.70
C GLY A 160 -14.85 6.70 2.69
N GLU A 161 -15.98 7.26 2.22
CA GLU A 161 -16.80 6.59 1.21
C GLU A 161 -16.11 6.53 -0.16
N ASN A 162 -15.50 7.63 -0.59
CA ASN A 162 -14.81 7.69 -1.88
C ASN A 162 -13.56 6.80 -1.87
N LEU A 163 -12.80 6.82 -0.77
CA LEU A 163 -11.67 5.92 -0.57
C LEU A 163 -12.08 4.45 -0.63
N ARG A 164 -13.19 4.07 0.02
CA ARG A 164 -13.69 2.70 -0.03
C ARG A 164 -14.08 2.28 -1.45
N LYS A 165 -14.76 3.14 -2.21
CA LYS A 165 -15.13 2.88 -3.61
C LYS A 165 -13.90 2.70 -4.47
N PHE A 166 -12.93 3.60 -4.34
CA PHE A 166 -11.64 3.51 -5.02
C PHE A 166 -10.95 2.17 -4.70
N PHE A 167 -10.77 1.86 -3.41
CA PHE A 167 -10.08 0.63 -3.00
C PHE A 167 -10.75 -0.63 -3.54
N HIS A 168 -12.08 -0.74 -3.42
CA HIS A 168 -12.80 -1.91 -3.93
C HIS A 168 -12.69 -2.03 -5.45
N SER A 169 -12.85 -0.93 -6.18
CA SER A 169 -12.68 -0.94 -7.64
C SER A 169 -11.26 -1.32 -8.04
N SER A 170 -10.24 -0.82 -7.33
CA SER A 170 -8.86 -1.20 -7.59
C SER A 170 -8.61 -2.69 -7.34
N LEU A 171 -9.18 -3.25 -6.27
CA LEU A 171 -9.09 -4.67 -5.98
C LEU A 171 -9.76 -5.53 -7.05
N ASP A 172 -10.98 -5.19 -7.46
CA ASP A 172 -11.72 -5.95 -8.47
C ASP A 172 -10.96 -5.99 -9.80
N GLN A 173 -10.51 -4.81 -10.28
CA GLN A 173 -9.77 -4.70 -11.55
C GLN A 173 -8.42 -5.43 -11.50
N TRP A 174 -7.66 -5.27 -10.41
CA TRP A 174 -6.39 -5.97 -10.25
C TRP A 174 -6.59 -7.48 -10.15
N TRP A 175 -7.60 -7.94 -9.41
CA TRP A 175 -7.87 -9.35 -9.22
C TRP A 175 -8.29 -10.05 -10.51
N GLU A 176 -9.12 -9.40 -11.33
CA GLU A 176 -9.49 -9.89 -12.66
C GLU A 176 -8.26 -10.03 -13.55
N SER A 177 -7.45 -8.98 -13.66
CA SER A 177 -6.23 -8.98 -14.49
C SER A 177 -5.23 -10.04 -14.03
N ALA A 178 -4.93 -10.11 -12.73
CA ALA A 178 -3.95 -11.05 -12.19
C ALA A 178 -4.37 -12.52 -12.37
N ASN A 179 -5.67 -12.81 -12.31
CA ASN A 179 -6.19 -14.16 -12.56
C ASN A 179 -6.17 -14.55 -14.04
N SER A 180 -6.50 -13.63 -14.94
CA SER A 180 -6.42 -13.91 -16.39
C SER A 180 -4.99 -14.20 -16.82
N VAL A 181 -4.01 -13.42 -16.35
CA VAL A 181 -2.58 -13.68 -16.58
C VAL A 181 -2.17 -15.07 -16.07
N ARG A 182 -2.63 -15.45 -14.87
CA ARG A 182 -2.34 -16.76 -14.29
C ARG A 182 -2.95 -17.93 -15.08
N GLN A 183 -4.09 -17.71 -15.73
CA GLN A 183 -4.78 -18.71 -16.55
C GLN A 183 -4.22 -18.80 -17.98
N GLY A 184 -3.23 -17.98 -18.33
CA GLY A 184 -2.63 -17.95 -19.66
C GLY A 184 -3.52 -17.31 -20.72
N GLU A 185 -4.51 -16.51 -20.30
CA GLU A 185 -5.33 -15.70 -21.20
C GLU A 185 -4.55 -14.46 -21.61
N SER A 186 -4.56 -14.12 -22.90
CA SER A 186 -3.78 -12.99 -23.44
C SER A 186 -4.31 -11.64 -22.92
N ASP A 187 -3.44 -10.91 -22.23
CA ASP A 187 -3.44 -9.47 -21.93
C ASP A 187 -4.84 -8.82 -21.77
N VAL A 188 -5.48 -9.06 -20.62
CA VAL A 188 -6.50 -8.14 -20.12
C VAL A 188 -5.76 -6.91 -19.63
N SER A 189 -5.42 -6.06 -20.58
CA SER A 189 -4.67 -4.83 -20.39
C SER A 189 -5.21 -4.09 -19.15
N LEU A 190 -4.31 -3.64 -18.27
CA LEU A 190 -4.57 -2.85 -17.07
C LEU A 190 -5.19 -1.46 -17.37
N LEU A 191 -6.01 -1.31 -18.41
CA LEU A 191 -6.52 -0.05 -18.97
C LEU A 191 -7.52 0.73 -18.08
N GLY A 192 -7.74 0.32 -16.82
CA GLY A 192 -8.76 0.93 -15.96
C GLY A 192 -8.31 1.46 -14.59
N LEU A 193 -7.05 1.20 -14.16
CA LEU A 193 -6.52 1.70 -12.88
C LEU A 193 -5.77 3.01 -13.02
#